data_AF-A0A955CIF9-F1
#
_entry.id   AF-A0A955CIF9-F1
#
_cell.length_a   1.000
_cell.length_b   1.000
_cell.length_c   1.000
_cell.angle_alpha   90.00
_cell.angle_beta   90.00
_cell.angle_gamma   90.00
#
_symmetry.space_group_name_H-M   'P 1'
#
loop_
_entity.id
_entity.type
_entity.pdbx_description
1 polymer ?
#
loop_
_entity_poly.entity_id
_entity_poly.type
_entity_poly.pdbx_seq_one_letter_code
_entity_poly.pdbx_strand_id
1 'polypeptide(L)'
;MRPNFLFVAAVLLIPAAGIHAEPNDSSAASQTPSAEEIHGLIVELDAASYESRRSAMQQLIQIGRGVPSTLAPAISQGERELVTRGVHILEVLATNDEPQLRDEARDALIGVVEQSESPTARAQA
;
A
#
# COMPACT_ATOMS: atom_id res chain seq x y z
N MET A 1 51.63 17.31 -9.26
CA MET A 1 52.46 16.14 -9.63
C MET A 1 51.62 14.89 -9.47
N ARG A 2 51.31 14.20 -10.57
CA ARG A 2 50.48 12.98 -10.61
C ARG A 2 51.40 11.79 -10.91
N PRO A 3 51.36 10.68 -10.15
CA PRO A 3 51.93 9.44 -10.62
C PRO A 3 50.92 8.66 -11.46
N ASN A 4 51.25 8.53 -12.74
CA ASN A 4 50.73 7.51 -13.64
C ASN A 4 51.15 6.14 -13.10
N PHE A 5 50.18 5.25 -12.87
CA PHE A 5 50.44 3.82 -12.77
C PHE A 5 49.71 3.09 -13.88
N LEU A 6 50.52 2.72 -14.88
CA LEU A 6 50.24 1.76 -15.93
C LEU A 6 50.24 0.36 -15.28
N PHE A 7 49.10 -0.33 -15.27
CA PHE A 7 49.08 -1.76 -14.97
C PHE A 7 48.52 -2.53 -16.16
N VAL A 8 49.39 -3.37 -16.71
CA VAL A 8 49.18 -4.26 -17.84
C VAL A 8 48.85 -5.66 -17.31
N ALA A 9 47.84 -6.25 -17.95
CA ALA A 9 47.57 -7.68 -18.11
C ALA A 9 47.25 -8.56 -16.89
N ALA A 10 46.07 -9.18 -16.93
CA ALA A 10 45.95 -10.61 -17.21
C ALA A 10 44.49 -10.95 -17.53
N VAL A 11 44.20 -11.20 -18.82
CA VAL A 11 42.92 -11.77 -19.25
C VAL A 11 42.98 -13.27 -18.99
N LEU A 12 42.31 -13.71 -17.93
CA LEU A 12 42.05 -15.13 -17.66
C LEU A 12 40.80 -15.54 -18.43
N LEU A 13 41.01 -16.31 -19.50
CA LEU A 13 39.98 -16.95 -20.28
C LEU A 13 39.45 -18.18 -19.50
N ILE A 14 38.24 -18.10 -18.95
CA ILE A 14 37.56 -19.25 -18.34
C ILE A 14 36.52 -19.76 -19.35
N PRO A 15 36.61 -21.02 -19.82
CA PRO A 15 35.55 -21.65 -20.59
C PRO A 15 34.51 -22.19 -19.60
N ALA A 16 33.51 -21.38 -19.26
CA ALA A 16 32.34 -21.89 -18.56
C ALA A 16 31.39 -22.49 -19.60
N ALA A 17 31.30 -23.81 -19.55
CA ALA A 17 30.35 -24.65 -20.24
C ALA A 17 28.94 -24.05 -20.26
N GLY A 18 28.25 -24.26 -21.38
CA GLY A 18 26.89 -23.78 -21.61
C GLY A 18 25.96 -24.13 -20.46
N ILE A 19 25.47 -23.09 -19.79
CA ILE A 19 24.17 -23.11 -19.13
C ILE A 19 23.25 -22.44 -20.13
N HIS A 20 22.52 -23.26 -20.88
CA HIS A 20 21.28 -22.85 -21.51
C HIS A 20 20.31 -22.58 -20.35
N ALA A 21 20.44 -21.41 -19.73
CA ALA A 21 19.42 -20.90 -18.86
C ALA A 21 18.27 -20.56 -19.79
N GLU A 22 17.30 -21.47 -19.87
CA GLU A 22 15.95 -21.08 -20.27
C GLU A 22 15.65 -19.76 -19.55
N PRO A 23 15.17 -18.72 -20.26
CA PRO A 23 14.58 -17.59 -19.57
C PRO A 23 13.41 -18.17 -18.81
N ASN A 24 13.61 -18.43 -17.52
CA ASN A 24 12.53 -18.68 -16.61
C ASN A 24 11.75 -17.37 -16.66
N ASP A 25 10.69 -17.38 -17.46
CA ASP A 25 9.59 -16.44 -17.40
C ASP A 25 9.00 -16.57 -15.99
N SER A 26 9.73 -16.06 -14.99
CA SER A 26 9.15 -15.36 -13.85
C SER A 26 8.43 -14.18 -14.46
N SER A 27 7.31 -14.48 -15.11
CA SER A 27 6.16 -13.61 -15.18
C SER A 27 5.95 -13.18 -13.75
N ALA A 28 6.48 -12.01 -13.41
CA ALA A 28 6.16 -11.29 -12.21
C ALA A 28 4.66 -11.03 -12.35
N ALA A 29 3.87 -12.03 -11.93
CA ALA A 29 2.45 -11.93 -11.86
C ALA A 29 2.24 -10.64 -11.08
N SER A 30 1.61 -9.65 -11.70
CA SER A 30 1.18 -8.44 -11.02
C SER A 30 0.27 -8.92 -9.89
N GLN A 31 0.86 -9.15 -8.72
CA GLN A 31 0.19 -9.65 -7.55
C GLN A 31 -0.62 -8.46 -7.09
N THR A 32 -1.88 -8.44 -7.52
CA THR A 32 -2.89 -7.60 -6.89
C THR A 32 -2.73 -7.81 -5.38
N PRO A 33 -2.43 -6.76 -4.61
CA PRO A 33 -2.15 -6.88 -3.18
C PRO A 33 -3.28 -7.62 -2.51
N SER A 34 -2.93 -8.55 -1.63
CA SER A 34 -3.92 -9.43 -1.01
C SER A 34 -4.76 -8.64 0.00
N ALA A 35 -6.00 -9.07 0.25
CA ALA A 35 -6.83 -8.47 1.29
C ALA A 35 -6.16 -8.53 2.68
N GLU A 36 -5.34 -9.56 2.92
CA GLU A 36 -4.55 -9.73 4.14
C GLU A 36 -3.47 -8.65 4.28
N GLU A 37 -2.79 -8.29 3.18
CA GLU A 37 -1.80 -7.22 3.15
C GLU A 37 -2.45 -5.86 3.46
N ILE A 38 -3.59 -5.56 2.83
CA ILE A 38 -4.36 -4.33 3.11
C ILE A 38 -4.76 -4.28 4.58
N HIS A 39 -5.22 -5.41 5.14
CA HIS A 39 -5.60 -5.47 6.55
C HIS A 39 -4.41 -5.22 7.49
N GLY A 40 -3.25 -5.81 7.20
CA GLY A 40 -2.01 -5.56 7.95
C GLY A 40 -1.63 -4.08 7.95
N LEU A 41 -1.71 -3.42 6.79
CA LEU A 41 -1.44 -1.98 6.69
C LEU A 41 -2.47 -1.13 7.45
N ILE A 42 -3.74 -1.54 7.49
CA ILE A 42 -4.77 -0.86 8.29
C ILE A 42 -4.45 -0.94 9.78
N VAL A 43 -3.96 -2.09 10.27
CA VAL A 43 -3.50 -2.23 11.67
C VAL A 43 -2.33 -1.29 11.96
N GLU A 44 -1.37 -1.17 11.02
CA GLU A 44 -0.22 -0.28 11.16
C GLU A 44 -0.58 1.21 11.15
N LEU A 45 -1.80 1.61 10.74
CA LEU A 45 -2.27 3.00 10.87
C LEU A 45 -2.41 3.46 12.33
N ASP A 46 -2.50 2.51 13.27
CA ASP A 46 -2.54 2.76 14.71
C ASP A 46 -1.23 2.39 15.42
N ALA A 47 -0.16 2.08 14.68
CA ALA A 47 1.13 1.75 15.25
C ALA A 47 1.67 2.90 16.11
N ALA A 48 2.42 2.61 17.18
CA ALA A 48 3.00 3.64 18.06
C ALA A 48 4.02 4.54 17.33
N SER A 49 4.74 3.98 16.36
CA SER A 49 5.76 4.69 15.56
C SER A 49 5.12 5.58 14.50
N TYR A 50 5.49 6.86 14.46
CA TYR A 50 5.07 7.78 13.38
C TYR A 50 5.47 7.26 11.99
N GLU A 51 6.66 6.68 11.87
CA GLU A 51 7.19 6.19 10.59
C GLU A 51 6.36 5.02 10.06
N SER A 52 5.96 4.09 10.94
CA SER A 52 5.09 2.97 10.57
C SER A 52 3.75 3.46 10.05
N ARG A 53 3.11 4.39 10.78
CA ARG A 53 1.82 4.97 10.37
C ARG A 53 1.92 5.68 9.03
N ARG A 54 2.96 6.50 8.84
CA ARG A 54 3.19 7.23 7.59
C ARG A 54 3.42 6.27 6.42
N SER A 55 4.27 5.26 6.61
CA SER A 55 4.55 4.23 5.61
C SER A 55 3.28 3.47 5.23
N ALA A 56 2.47 3.05 6.21
CA ALA A 56 1.21 2.37 5.97
C ALA A 56 0.22 3.23 5.18
N MET A 57 0.08 4.51 5.53
CA MET A 57 -0.77 5.45 4.77
C MET A 57 -0.32 5.55 3.30
N GLN A 58 0.98 5.70 3.05
CA GLN A 58 1.53 5.80 1.70
C GLN A 58 1.30 4.52 0.90
N GLN A 59 1.52 3.36 1.51
CA GLN A 59 1.30 2.07 0.88
C GLN A 59 -0.18 1.84 0.55
N LEU A 60 -1.11 2.15 1.46
CA LEU A 60 -2.55 2.05 1.19
C LEU A 60 -2.99 2.98 0.05
N ILE A 61 -2.48 4.21 0.00
CA ILE A 61 -2.77 5.12 -1.12
C ILE A 61 -2.21 4.57 -2.43
N GLN A 62 -1.01 3.99 -2.40
CA GLN A 62 -0.37 3.40 -3.59
C GLN A 62 -1.10 2.15 -4.08
N ILE A 63 -1.62 1.32 -3.18
CA ILE A 63 -2.43 0.15 -3.52
C ILE A 63 -3.71 0.58 -4.24
N GLY A 64 -4.41 1.57 -3.69
CA GLY A 64 -5.63 2.12 -4.29
C GLY A 64 -6.80 1.13 -4.26
N ARG A 65 -6.96 0.34 -5.33
CA ARG A 65 -8.10 -0.58 -5.48
C ARG A 65 -8.20 -1.57 -4.32
N GLY A 66 -9.44 -1.80 -3.85
CA GLY A 66 -9.72 -2.67 -2.71
C GLY A 66 -9.48 -2.04 -1.33
N VAL A 67 -8.75 -0.91 -1.26
CA VAL A 67 -8.59 -0.18 0.00
C VAL A 67 -9.91 0.43 0.47
N PRO A 68 -10.72 1.11 -0.36
CA PRO A 68 -11.96 1.73 0.12
C PRO A 68 -12.91 0.77 0.83
N SER A 69 -13.19 -0.38 0.22
CA SER A 69 -14.09 -1.40 0.78
C SER A 69 -13.55 -2.06 2.05
N THR A 70 -12.23 -2.20 2.17
CA THR A 70 -11.59 -2.81 3.35
C THR A 70 -11.43 -1.81 4.51
N LEU A 71 -11.12 -0.55 4.18
CA LEU A 71 -10.84 0.51 5.16
C LEU A 71 -12.12 1.07 5.79
N ALA A 72 -13.21 1.23 5.02
CA ALA A 72 -14.48 1.78 5.49
C ALA A 72 -15.03 1.13 6.78
N PRO A 73 -15.16 -0.20 6.91
CA PRO A 73 -15.64 -0.81 8.14
C PRO A 73 -14.67 -0.60 9.33
N ALA A 74 -13.36 -0.56 9.07
CA ALA A 74 -12.36 -0.37 10.11
C ALA A 74 -12.41 1.05 10.71
N ILE A 75 -12.63 2.07 9.88
CA ILE A 75 -12.71 3.46 10.35
C ILE A 75 -14.02 3.75 11.08
N SER A 76 -15.14 3.14 10.70
CA SER A 76 -16.42 3.35 11.39
C SER A 76 -16.44 2.78 12.82
N GLN A 77 -15.60 1.79 13.09
CA GLN A 77 -15.45 1.15 14.40
C GLN A 77 -14.19 1.59 15.14
N GLY A 78 -13.32 2.35 14.48
CA GLY A 78 -11.99 2.70 14.96
C GLY A 78 -11.95 3.82 15.98
N GLU A 79 -10.79 3.94 16.63
CA GLU A 79 -10.45 5.10 17.43
C GLU A 79 -10.34 6.36 16.57
N ARG A 80 -10.48 7.55 17.19
CA ARG A 80 -10.45 8.86 16.51
C ARG A 80 -9.28 9.00 15.53
N GLU A 81 -8.14 8.46 15.94
CA GLU A 81 -6.89 8.59 15.23
C GLU A 81 -6.86 7.72 13.95
N LEU A 82 -7.38 6.49 14.02
CA LEU A 82 -7.61 5.61 12.86
C LEU A 82 -8.64 6.23 11.92
N VAL A 83 -9.74 6.77 12.46
CA VAL A 83 -10.79 7.47 11.68
C VAL A 83 -10.18 8.62 10.89
N THR A 84 -9.41 9.50 11.55
CA THR A 84 -8.82 10.68 10.91
C THR A 84 -7.89 10.30 9.76
N ARG A 85 -7.00 9.32 9.97
CA ARG A 85 -6.08 8.86 8.92
C ARG A 85 -6.79 8.14 7.80
N GLY A 86 -7.76 7.30 8.13
CA GLY A 86 -8.46 6.52 7.11
C GLY A 86 -9.37 7.40 6.25
N VAL A 87 -10.05 8.40 6.83
CA VAL A 87 -10.75 9.44 6.06
C VAL A 87 -9.79 10.15 5.11
N HIS A 88 -8.61 10.56 5.59
CA HIS A 88 -7.61 11.20 4.73
C HIS A 88 -7.17 10.30 3.55
N ILE A 89 -6.96 9.00 3.77
CA ILE A 89 -6.64 8.06 2.70
C ILE A 89 -7.78 8.02 1.67
N LEU A 90 -9.03 7.89 2.11
CA LEU A 90 -10.19 7.87 1.21
C LEU A 90 -10.35 9.18 0.44
N GLU A 91 -10.11 10.34 1.08
CA GLU A 91 -10.14 11.64 0.40
C GLU A 91 -9.09 11.72 -0.73
N VAL A 92 -7.87 11.25 -0.47
CA VAL A 92 -6.83 11.19 -1.50
C VAL A 92 -7.26 10.28 -2.66
N LEU A 93 -7.77 9.08 -2.36
CA LEU A 93 -8.25 8.14 -3.37
C LEU A 93 -9.46 8.68 -4.16
N ALA A 94 -10.33 9.46 -3.53
CA ALA A 94 -11.46 10.14 -4.16
C ALA A 94 -11.06 11.29 -5.11
N THR A 95 -9.77 11.62 -5.19
CA THR A 95 -9.21 12.55 -6.17
C THR A 95 -8.37 11.86 -7.26
N ASN A 96 -8.28 10.51 -7.23
CA ASN A 96 -7.53 9.74 -8.22
C ASN A 96 -8.13 9.89 -9.63
N ASP A 97 -7.25 9.87 -10.65
CA ASP A 97 -7.64 9.97 -12.06
C ASP A 97 -8.49 8.78 -12.51
N GLU A 98 -8.31 7.61 -11.89
CA GLU A 98 -9.07 6.41 -12.18
C GLU A 98 -10.53 6.55 -11.69
N PRO A 99 -11.53 6.57 -12.61
CA PRO A 99 -12.91 6.87 -12.23
C PRO A 99 -13.52 5.87 -11.25
N GLN A 100 -13.25 4.59 -11.44
CA GLN A 100 -13.80 3.54 -10.59
C GLN A 100 -13.29 3.66 -9.15
N LEU A 101 -11.97 3.83 -8.96
CA LEU A 101 -11.38 3.99 -7.63
C LEU A 101 -11.89 5.24 -6.93
N ARG A 102 -12.06 6.34 -7.68
CA ARG A 102 -12.63 7.57 -7.15
C ARG A 102 -14.06 7.40 -6.65
N ASP A 103 -14.90 6.71 -7.42
CA ASP A 103 -16.30 6.48 -7.05
C ASP A 103 -16.38 5.53 -5.83
N GLU A 104 -15.59 4.46 -5.81
CA GLU A 104 -15.47 3.55 -4.66
C GLU A 104 -15.04 4.27 -3.38
N ALA A 105 -14.07 5.20 -3.47
CA ALA A 105 -13.60 5.98 -2.34
C ALA A 105 -14.65 6.99 -1.83
N ARG A 106 -15.45 7.58 -2.73
CA ARG A 106 -16.55 8.48 -2.37
C ARG A 106 -17.68 7.73 -1.67
N ASP A 107 -18.06 6.57 -2.21
CA ASP A 107 -19.10 5.74 -1.60
C ASP A 107 -18.67 5.27 -0.21
N ALA A 108 -17.40 4.90 -0.04
CA ALA A 108 -16.83 4.58 1.26
C ALA A 108 -16.94 5.76 2.25
N LEU A 109 -16.58 6.98 1.83
CA LEU A 109 -16.72 8.18 2.68
C LEU A 109 -18.17 8.44 3.09
N ILE A 110 -19.12 8.30 2.17
CA ILE A 110 -20.55 8.45 2.45
C ILE A 110 -21.00 7.43 3.50
N GLY A 111 -20.64 6.16 3.32
CA GLY A 111 -21.00 5.10 4.26
C GLY A 111 -20.48 5.32 5.69
N VAL A 112 -19.31 5.93 5.83
CA VAL A 112 -18.73 6.27 7.15
C VAL A 112 -19.53 7.34 7.86
N VAL A 113 -20.00 8.35 7.12
CA VAL A 113 -20.85 9.41 7.66
C VAL A 113 -22.19 8.84 8.09
N GLU A 114 -22.85 8.06 7.23
CA GLU A 114 -24.15 7.45 7.52
C GLU A 114 -24.12 6.54 8.76
N GLN A 115 -23.02 5.78 8.95
CA GLN A 115 -22.82 4.94 10.13
C GLN A 115 -22.55 5.75 11.41
N SER A 116 -21.91 6.92 11.28
CA SER A 116 -21.65 7.82 12.41
C SER A 116 -22.93 8.52 12.89
N GLU A 117 -23.85 8.81 11.97
CA GLU A 117 -25.10 9.52 12.23
C GLU A 117 -26.23 8.64 12.78
N SER A 118 -26.05 7.31 12.84
CA SER A 118 -27.04 6.36 13.37
C SER A 118 -26.84 6.15 14.89
N PRO A 119 -27.40 7.01 15.78
CA PRO A 119 -27.02 7.05 17.19
C PRO A 119 -27.84 6.04 18.02
N THR A 120 -28.91 5.50 17.42
CA THR A 120 -29.90 4.65 18.09
C THR A 120 -29.37 3.24 18.42
N ALA A 121 -28.28 2.80 17.78
CA ALA A 121 -27.66 1.49 18.04
C ALA A 121 -26.61 1.52 19.17
N ARG A 122 -26.00 2.67 19.46
CA ARG A 122 -24.92 2.79 20.48
C ARG A 122 -25.43 2.89 21.93
N ALA A 123 -26.72 3.14 22.14
CA ALA A 123 -27.32 3.31 23.46
C ALA A 123 -27.92 2.02 24.09
N GLN A 124 -27.75 0.86 23.44
CA GLN A 124 -28.31 -0.42 23.89
C GLN A 124 -27.27 -1.53 24.17
N ALA A 125 -25.97 -1.20 24.15
CA ALA A 125 -24.88 -2.10 24.54
C ALA A 125 -24.22 -1.60 25.83
#